data_AF-A0A0Q3J121-F1
#
_entry.id   AF-A0A0Q3J121-F1
#
_cell.length_a   1.000
_cell.length_b   1.000
_cell.length_c   1.000
_cell.angle_alpha   90.00
_cell.angle_beta   90.00
_cell.angle_gamma   90.00
#
_symmetry.space_group_name_H-M   'P 1'
#
loop_
_entity.id
_entity.type
_entity.pdbx_description
1 polymer ?
#
loop_
_entity_poly.entity_id
_entity_poly.type
_entity_poly.pdbx_seq_one_letter_code
_entity_poly.pdbx_strand_id
1 'polypeptide(L)'
;MWVQAHNPLEAFEEAKPIIAALKDKGVSTIGAAGYCWGAKVVAELAKAHEIQAAVMLHPSFVTVDDIKEVKCPIAILGAEIDKTSPPELVKQFEQVLSSNSSQHHVHVDPGWHAAVGNDDDYPKFGKSMAATGSLRFGPVDDGKLRLDIFELAGEMTNIPC
;
A
#
# COMPACT_ATOMS: atom_id res chain seq x y z
N MET A 1 -2.39 -15.00 19.89
CA MET A 1 -1.34 -14.38 19.03
C MET A 1 -1.85 -13.05 18.49
N TRP A 2 -0.98 -12.06 18.20
CA TRP A 2 -1.40 -10.69 17.81
C TRP A 2 -2.41 -10.66 16.66
N VAL A 3 -2.16 -11.41 15.58
CA VAL A 3 -3.04 -11.50 14.39
C VAL A 3 -4.46 -12.01 14.71
N GLN A 4 -4.65 -12.78 15.78
CA GLN A 4 -5.98 -13.27 16.17
C GLN A 4 -6.83 -12.18 16.85
N ALA A 5 -6.18 -11.15 17.41
CA ALA A 5 -6.83 -10.04 18.10
C ALA A 5 -6.88 -8.76 17.25
N HIS A 6 -6.31 -8.77 16.05
CA HIS A 6 -6.23 -7.61 15.16
C HIS A 6 -6.75 -8.03 13.78
N ASN A 7 -8.05 -7.84 13.56
CA ASN A 7 -8.70 -8.14 12.30
C ASN A 7 -8.49 -6.99 11.30
N PRO A 8 -7.98 -7.22 10.08
CA PRO A 8 -7.83 -6.15 9.09
C PRO A 8 -9.12 -5.39 8.78
N LEU A 9 -10.28 -6.05 8.87
CA LEU A 9 -11.57 -5.42 8.61
C LEU A 9 -11.98 -4.44 9.71
N GLU A 10 -11.62 -4.73 10.97
CA GLU A 10 -11.83 -3.79 12.08
C GLU A 10 -10.92 -2.57 11.91
N ALA A 11 -9.66 -2.78 11.56
CA ALA A 11 -8.73 -1.69 11.31
C ALA A 11 -9.09 -0.84 10.07
N PHE A 12 -9.72 -1.44 9.06
CA PHE A 12 -10.33 -0.70 7.96
C PHE A 12 -11.42 0.26 8.45
N GLU A 13 -12.31 -0.19 9.34
CA GLU A 13 -13.34 0.68 9.94
C GLU A 13 -12.71 1.77 10.82
N GLU A 14 -11.67 1.44 11.59
CA GLU A 14 -10.94 2.40 12.44
C GLU A 14 -10.14 3.44 11.64
N ALA A 15 -9.75 3.13 10.40
CA ALA A 15 -9.04 4.07 9.52
C ALA A 15 -9.95 5.17 8.95
N LYS A 16 -11.25 4.89 8.75
CA LYS A 16 -12.22 5.86 8.20
C LYS A 16 -12.30 7.19 8.97
N PRO A 17 -12.42 7.24 10.31
CA PRO A 17 -12.44 8.52 11.03
C PRO A 17 -11.13 9.31 10.89
N ILE A 18 -9.98 8.64 10.72
CA ILE A 18 -8.69 9.32 10.46
C ILE A 18 -8.72 9.98 9.08
N ILE A 19 -9.18 9.25 8.06
CA ILE A 19 -9.36 9.76 6.69
C ILE A 19 -10.35 10.93 6.66
N ALA A 20 -11.47 10.83 7.38
CA ALA A 20 -12.45 11.90 7.51
C ALA A 20 -11.82 13.15 8.15
N ALA A 21 -11.08 12.99 9.25
CA ALA A 21 -10.38 14.10 9.90
C ALA A 21 -9.32 14.77 9.01
N LEU A 22 -8.67 14.02 8.11
CA LEU A 22 -7.77 14.60 7.11
C LEU A 22 -8.54 15.41 6.06
N LYS A 23 -9.66 14.87 5.55
CA LYS A 23 -10.54 15.59 4.62
C LYS A 23 -11.08 16.89 5.23
N ASP A 24 -11.49 16.87 6.51
CA ASP A 24 -11.96 18.05 7.25
C ASP A 24 -10.87 19.12 7.42
N LYS A 25 -9.60 18.72 7.41
CA LYS A 25 -8.45 19.65 7.43
C LYS A 25 -8.10 20.21 6.05
N GLY A 26 -8.86 19.86 5.01
CA GLY A 26 -8.67 20.35 3.65
C GLY A 26 -7.83 19.45 2.75
N VAL A 27 -7.44 18.25 3.21
CA VAL A 27 -6.73 17.27 2.38
C VAL A 27 -7.70 16.73 1.32
N SER A 28 -7.41 17.01 0.05
CA SER A 28 -8.28 16.64 -1.07
C SER A 28 -7.98 15.26 -1.66
N THR A 29 -6.75 14.79 -1.49
CA THR A 29 -6.26 13.53 -2.05
C THR A 29 -5.46 12.79 -1.00
N ILE A 30 -5.81 11.53 -0.73
CA ILE A 30 -5.25 10.70 0.33
C ILE A 30 -4.74 9.41 -0.31
N GLY A 31 -3.52 9.00 0.03
CA GLY A 31 -3.02 7.66 -0.25
C GLY A 31 -2.77 6.87 1.02
N ALA A 32 -2.62 5.56 0.88
CA ALA A 32 -2.22 4.70 1.99
C ALA A 32 -1.19 3.65 1.57
N ALA A 33 -0.30 3.33 2.50
CA ALA A 33 0.69 2.28 2.37
C ALA A 33 0.56 1.25 3.50
N GLY A 34 0.57 -0.03 3.15
CA GLY A 34 0.34 -1.13 4.07
C GLY A 34 1.43 -2.18 3.98
N TYR A 35 1.96 -2.57 5.14
CA TYR A 35 3.00 -3.58 5.27
C TYR A 35 2.42 -4.87 5.85
N CYS A 36 2.76 -6.03 5.27
CA CYS A 36 2.29 -7.33 5.76
C CYS A 36 0.74 -7.35 5.84
N TRP A 37 0.21 -7.57 7.05
CA TRP A 37 -1.20 -7.49 7.41
C TRP A 37 -1.86 -6.15 7.05
N GLY A 38 -1.12 -5.04 7.12
CA GLY A 38 -1.62 -3.71 6.77
C GLY A 38 -1.97 -3.56 5.28
N ALA A 39 -1.40 -4.39 4.41
CA ALA A 39 -1.77 -4.41 2.99
C ALA A 39 -3.23 -4.80 2.77
N LYS A 40 -3.79 -5.68 3.62
CA LYS A 40 -5.21 -6.03 3.57
C LYS A 40 -6.09 -4.84 3.93
N VAL A 41 -5.69 -4.02 4.90
CA VAL A 41 -6.40 -2.77 5.25
C VAL A 41 -6.37 -1.80 4.06
N VAL A 42 -5.21 -1.61 3.43
CA VAL A 42 -5.08 -0.76 2.23
C VAL A 42 -5.94 -1.26 1.08
N ALA A 43 -6.03 -2.58 0.87
CA ALA A 43 -6.88 -3.17 -0.16
C ALA A 43 -8.36 -2.81 0.09
N GLU A 44 -8.86 -2.97 1.32
CA GLU A 44 -10.24 -2.61 1.66
C GLU A 44 -10.50 -1.10 1.53
N LEU A 45 -9.55 -0.25 1.95
CA LEU A 45 -9.65 1.21 1.76
C LEU A 45 -9.72 1.59 0.27
N ALA A 46 -8.92 0.94 -0.58
CA ALA A 46 -8.93 1.17 -2.02
C ALA A 46 -10.23 0.71 -2.69
N LYS A 47 -10.76 -0.46 -2.27
CA LYS A 47 -12.06 -1.00 -2.71
C LYS A 47 -13.22 -0.10 -2.33
N ALA A 48 -13.18 0.45 -1.12
CA ALA A 48 -14.16 1.41 -0.62
C ALA A 48 -14.01 2.83 -1.21
N HIS A 49 -13.00 3.07 -2.07
CA HIS A 49 -12.68 4.37 -2.64
C HIS A 49 -12.37 5.46 -1.59
N GLU A 50 -11.88 5.06 -0.41
CA GLU A 50 -11.47 6.00 0.64
C GLU A 50 -10.12 6.67 0.35
N ILE A 51 -9.28 5.99 -0.44
CA ILE A 51 -7.95 6.45 -0.87
C ILE A 51 -7.85 6.52 -2.40
N GLN A 52 -6.99 7.41 -2.89
CA GLN A 52 -6.74 7.67 -4.30
C GLN A 52 -5.43 7.03 -4.80
N ALA A 53 -4.58 6.51 -3.92
CA ALA A 53 -3.45 5.65 -4.29
C ALA A 53 -3.15 4.65 -3.18
N ALA A 54 -2.70 3.45 -3.57
CA ALA A 54 -2.38 2.35 -2.67
C ALA A 54 -0.94 1.87 -2.86
N VAL A 55 -0.25 1.60 -1.76
CA VAL A 55 1.03 0.87 -1.79
C VAL A 55 0.99 -0.31 -0.83
N MET A 56 1.45 -1.46 -1.29
CA MET A 56 1.49 -2.69 -0.50
C MET A 56 2.90 -3.25 -0.49
N LEU A 57 3.39 -3.60 0.69
CA LEU A 57 4.68 -4.24 0.88
C LEU A 57 4.47 -5.60 1.52
N HIS A 58 4.97 -6.64 0.84
CA HIS A 58 4.82 -8.05 1.15
C HIS A 58 3.38 -8.42 1.60
N PRO A 59 2.40 -8.25 0.70
CA PRO A 59 0.98 -8.16 1.05
C PRO A 59 0.41 -9.46 1.64
N SER A 60 0.25 -9.49 2.96
CA SER A 60 -0.33 -10.63 3.65
C SER A 60 -1.86 -10.55 3.70
N PHE A 61 -2.53 -11.69 3.58
CA PHE A 61 -4.01 -11.81 3.61
C PHE A 61 -4.77 -11.11 2.48
N VAL A 62 -4.07 -10.60 1.48
CA VAL A 62 -4.66 -10.03 0.26
C VAL A 62 -4.95 -11.15 -0.74
N THR A 63 -6.13 -11.13 -1.34
CA THR A 63 -6.55 -12.11 -2.34
C THR A 63 -6.60 -11.50 -3.74
N VAL A 64 -6.65 -12.36 -4.76
CA VAL A 64 -6.79 -11.91 -6.15
C VAL A 64 -8.10 -11.13 -6.35
N ASP A 65 -9.18 -11.52 -5.66
CA ASP A 65 -10.46 -10.84 -5.75
C ASP A 65 -10.42 -9.44 -5.11
N ASP A 66 -9.66 -9.27 -4.02
CA ASP A 66 -9.43 -7.93 -3.45
C ASP A 66 -8.78 -7.00 -4.48
N ILE A 67 -7.77 -7.49 -5.19
CA ILE A 67 -7.04 -6.71 -6.21
C ILE A 67 -7.92 -6.40 -7.43
N LYS A 68 -8.84 -7.29 -7.83
CA LYS A 68 -9.78 -7.03 -8.94
C LYS A 68 -10.66 -5.81 -8.68
N GLU A 69 -11.01 -5.57 -7.42
CA GLU A 69 -11.90 -4.49 -7.01
C GLU A 69 -11.16 -3.15 -6.81
N VAL A 70 -9.82 -3.16 -6.73
CA VAL A 70 -9.00 -1.94 -6.64
C VAL A 70 -9.01 -1.18 -7.95
N LYS A 71 -9.46 0.08 -7.92
CA LYS A 71 -9.51 0.96 -9.10
C LYS A 71 -8.50 2.10 -9.09
N CYS A 72 -7.98 2.47 -7.92
CA CYS A 72 -6.96 3.51 -7.81
C CYS A 72 -5.60 3.01 -8.29
N PRO A 73 -4.66 3.92 -8.62
CA PRO A 73 -3.25 3.56 -8.79
C PRO A 73 -2.74 2.72 -7.62
N ILE A 74 -2.03 1.64 -7.91
CA ILE A 74 -1.52 0.71 -6.90
C ILE A 74 -0.09 0.26 -7.18
N ALA A 75 0.76 0.25 -6.17
CA ALA A 75 2.06 -0.40 -6.22
C ALA A 75 2.13 -1.58 -5.24
N ILE A 76 2.63 -2.74 -5.72
CA ILE A 76 2.77 -3.96 -4.92
C ILE A 76 4.24 -4.39 -4.98
N LEU A 77 4.88 -4.41 -3.82
CA LEU A 77 6.24 -4.92 -3.64
C LEU A 77 6.16 -6.27 -2.92
N GLY A 78 6.32 -7.36 -3.67
CA GLY A 78 6.43 -8.72 -3.15
C GLY A 78 7.83 -9.04 -2.65
N ALA A 79 7.95 -9.99 -1.73
CA ALA A 79 9.22 -10.55 -1.31
C ALA A 79 9.43 -11.92 -1.97
N GLU A 80 10.66 -12.21 -2.43
CA GLU A 80 10.98 -13.53 -3.04
C GLU A 80 10.74 -14.68 -2.06
N ILE A 81 11.10 -14.49 -0.78
CA ILE A 81 11.01 -15.50 0.26
C ILE A 81 9.86 -15.15 1.20
N ASP A 82 8.63 -15.36 0.70
CA ASP A 82 7.38 -15.13 1.42
C ASP A 82 6.42 -16.31 1.23
N LYS A 83 5.94 -16.88 2.33
CA LYS A 83 4.98 -17.99 2.32
C LYS A 83 3.52 -17.52 2.30
N THR A 84 3.28 -16.27 2.69
CA THR A 84 1.94 -15.69 2.79
C THR A 84 1.54 -15.05 1.46
N SER A 85 2.46 -14.30 0.85
CA SER A 85 2.35 -13.76 -0.50
C SER A 85 3.50 -14.22 -1.39
N PRO A 86 3.55 -15.51 -1.78
CA PRO A 86 4.61 -16.02 -2.62
C PRO A 86 4.62 -15.31 -3.99
N PRO A 87 5.76 -15.29 -4.71
CA PRO A 87 5.89 -14.61 -6.00
C PRO A 87 4.82 -15.00 -7.02
N GLU A 88 4.36 -16.25 -7.00
CA GLU A 88 3.28 -16.74 -7.88
C GLU A 88 1.94 -16.04 -7.61
N LEU A 89 1.67 -15.68 -6.35
CA LEU A 89 0.47 -14.90 -5.99
C LEU A 89 0.63 -13.43 -6.41
N VAL A 90 1.79 -12.83 -6.16
CA VAL A 90 2.08 -11.45 -6.57
C VAL A 90 1.98 -11.28 -8.09
N LYS A 91 2.42 -12.29 -8.85
CA LYS A 91 2.26 -12.33 -10.30
C LYS A 91 0.79 -12.43 -10.74
N GLN A 92 -0.07 -13.12 -9.99
CA GLN A 92 -1.51 -13.14 -10.28
C GLN A 92 -2.13 -11.76 -10.05
N PHE A 93 -1.66 -11.01 -9.05
CA PHE A 93 -2.10 -9.62 -8.85
C PHE A 93 -1.71 -8.76 -10.06
N GLU A 94 -0.48 -8.87 -10.55
CA GLU A 94 -0.04 -8.16 -11.76
C GLU A 94 -0.90 -8.49 -12.99
N GLN A 95 -1.25 -9.75 -13.20
CA GLN A 95 -2.10 -10.17 -14.32
C GLN A 95 -3.50 -9.55 -14.26
N VAL A 96 -4.10 -9.51 -13.07
CA VAL A 96 -5.39 -8.85 -12.84
C VAL A 96 -5.28 -7.36 -13.09
N LEU A 97 -4.26 -6.71 -12.54
CA LEU A 97 -4.05 -5.27 -12.69
C LEU A 97 -3.72 -4.88 -14.12
N SER A 98 -3.04 -5.74 -14.89
CA SER A 98 -2.80 -5.54 -16.32
C SER A 98 -4.07 -5.62 -17.16
N SER A 99 -5.10 -6.33 -16.66
CA SER A 99 -6.39 -6.46 -17.34
C SER A 99 -7.35 -5.31 -16.99
N ASN A 100 -7.11 -4.63 -15.88
CA ASN A 100 -7.86 -3.47 -15.43
C ASN A 100 -7.11 -2.20 -15.88
N SER A 101 -7.75 -1.20 -16.49
CA SER A 101 -7.06 0.00 -17.03
C SER A 101 -6.47 0.95 -15.97
N SER A 102 -6.21 0.47 -14.76
CA SER A 102 -5.63 1.21 -13.63
C SER A 102 -4.10 1.20 -13.70
N GLN A 103 -3.49 2.35 -13.43
CA GLN A 103 -2.04 2.45 -13.32
C GLN A 103 -1.52 1.54 -12.20
N HIS A 104 -0.55 0.68 -12.49
CA HIS A 104 -0.01 -0.23 -11.50
C HIS A 104 1.49 -0.41 -11.64
N HIS A 105 2.12 -0.79 -10.53
CA HIS A 105 3.50 -1.23 -10.48
C HIS A 105 3.58 -2.49 -9.62
N VAL A 106 4.11 -3.58 -10.15
CA VAL A 106 4.33 -4.81 -9.38
C VAL A 106 5.78 -5.20 -9.51
N HIS A 107 6.43 -5.47 -8.38
CA HIS A 107 7.81 -5.92 -8.33
C HIS A 107 7.97 -6.98 -7.24
N VAL A 108 8.81 -7.98 -7.49
CA VAL A 108 9.24 -8.94 -6.47
C VAL A 108 10.71 -8.70 -6.24
N ASP A 109 11.06 -8.27 -5.03
CA ASP A 109 12.44 -7.97 -4.67
C ASP A 109 13.23 -9.27 -4.38
N PRO A 110 14.32 -9.56 -5.12
CA PRO A 110 15.15 -10.74 -4.87
C PRO A 110 15.83 -10.67 -3.50
N GLY A 111 15.89 -11.81 -2.81
CA GLY A 111 16.50 -11.97 -1.49
C GLY A 111 15.71 -11.36 -0.32
N TRP A 112 14.59 -10.68 -0.58
CA TRP A 112 13.72 -10.19 0.47
C TRP A 112 13.00 -11.35 1.17
N HIS A 113 12.97 -11.26 2.50
CA HIS A 113 12.20 -12.14 3.35
C HIS A 113 11.07 -11.35 3.97
N ALA A 114 9.89 -11.94 4.13
CA ALA A 114 8.75 -11.31 4.80
C ALA A 114 8.96 -11.07 6.33
N ALA A 115 10.20 -11.07 6.80
CA ALA A 115 10.56 -10.93 8.20
C ALA A 115 10.82 -9.46 8.55
N VAL A 116 9.81 -8.85 9.19
CA VAL A 116 9.86 -7.64 10.04
C VAL A 116 10.42 -6.39 9.34
N GLY A 117 9.56 -5.37 9.16
CA GLY A 117 9.96 -4.09 8.57
C GLY A 117 11.27 -3.58 9.18
N ASN A 118 12.34 -3.70 8.43
CA ASN A 118 13.65 -3.18 8.78
C ASN A 118 13.78 -1.81 8.12
N ASP A 119 14.66 -0.97 8.66
CA ASP A 119 14.91 0.38 8.12
C ASP A 119 15.36 0.36 6.64
N ASP A 120 15.87 -0.78 6.15
CA ASP A 120 16.24 -1.01 4.75
C ASP A 120 15.04 -1.06 3.77
N ASP A 121 13.81 -1.14 4.28
CA ASP A 121 12.59 -1.14 3.46
C ASP A 121 12.13 0.27 3.10
N TYR A 122 12.50 1.29 3.88
CA TYR A 122 12.15 2.69 3.65
C TYR A 122 12.67 3.28 2.33
N PRO A 123 13.94 3.08 1.95
CA PRO A 123 14.45 3.56 0.66
C PRO A 123 13.73 2.91 -0.52
N LYS A 124 13.28 1.66 -0.36
CA LYS A 124 12.58 0.88 -1.40
C LYS A 124 11.10 1.30 -1.48
N PHE A 125 10.50 1.61 -0.34
CA PHE A 125 9.20 2.30 -0.24
C PHE A 125 9.20 3.67 -0.93
N GLY A 126 10.23 4.50 -0.69
CA GLY A 126 10.37 5.79 -1.37
C GLY A 126 10.47 5.68 -2.90
N LYS A 127 11.11 4.62 -3.43
CA LYS A 127 11.17 4.35 -4.88
C LYS A 127 9.81 3.93 -5.46
N SER A 128 9.09 3.06 -4.77
CA SER A 128 7.74 2.63 -5.19
C SER A 128 6.74 3.78 -5.15
N MET A 129 6.81 4.61 -4.11
CA MET A 129 6.04 5.85 -3.99
C MET A 129 6.40 6.89 -5.07
N ALA A 130 7.68 7.03 -5.43
CA ALA A 130 8.11 7.88 -6.54
C ALA A 130 7.57 7.38 -7.89
N ALA A 131 7.46 6.06 -8.09
CA ALA A 131 6.82 5.48 -9.27
C ALA A 131 5.30 5.76 -9.33
N THR A 132 4.66 6.01 -8.18
CA THR A 132 3.25 6.45 -8.10
C THR A 132 3.05 7.97 -8.19
N GLY A 133 4.14 8.76 -8.24
CA GLY A 133 4.10 10.15 -8.70
C GLY A 133 3.85 11.27 -7.69
N SER A 134 3.96 11.08 -6.37
CA SER A 134 3.98 12.18 -5.36
C SER A 134 4.32 11.66 -3.96
N LEU A 135 5.28 12.27 -3.22
CA LEU A 135 5.29 12.52 -1.73
C LEU A 135 6.64 12.76 -1.00
N ARG A 136 6.58 13.39 0.20
CA ARG A 136 7.67 13.58 1.19
C ARG A 136 7.30 12.99 2.58
N PHE A 137 8.28 12.52 3.35
CA PHE A 137 8.12 11.86 4.66
C PHE A 137 8.65 12.67 5.85
N GLY A 138 8.04 12.45 7.03
CA GLY A 138 8.61 12.72 8.36
C GLY A 138 8.93 11.41 9.10
N PRO A 139 9.72 11.44 10.21
CA PRO A 139 10.17 10.25 10.93
C PRO A 139 9.02 9.53 11.66
N VAL A 140 9.07 8.19 11.72
CA VAL A 140 8.06 7.35 12.38
C VAL A 140 8.76 6.29 13.23
N ASP A 141 8.38 6.25 14.51
CA ASP A 141 8.98 5.47 15.60
C ASP A 141 8.50 3.99 15.64
N ASP A 142 9.42 3.12 16.06
CA ASP A 142 9.22 1.86 16.82
C ASP A 142 8.83 0.52 16.13
N GLY A 143 9.15 0.32 14.85
CA GLY A 143 9.47 -1.03 14.33
C GLY A 143 8.38 -2.13 14.42
N LYS A 144 7.08 -1.78 14.37
CA LYS A 144 5.97 -2.74 14.27
C LYS A 144 5.00 -2.38 13.15
N LEU A 145 4.44 -3.41 12.52
CA LEU A 145 3.42 -3.44 11.45
C LEU A 145 2.78 -2.07 11.15
N ARG A 146 3.01 -1.57 9.94
CA ARG A 146 2.80 -0.17 9.61
C ARG A 146 1.68 0.03 8.58
N LEU A 147 0.79 0.97 8.86
CA LEU A 147 -0.17 1.55 7.92
C LEU A 147 0.10 3.05 7.90
N ASP A 148 0.62 3.57 6.81
CA ASP A 148 0.86 4.99 6.65
C ASP A 148 -0.25 5.59 5.78
N ILE A 149 -1.00 6.54 6.32
CA ILE A 149 -1.97 7.35 5.58
C ILE A 149 -1.36 8.72 5.37
N PHE A 150 -1.35 9.19 4.13
CA PHE A 150 -0.68 10.43 3.76
C PHE A 150 -1.51 11.26 2.78
N GLU A 151 -1.34 12.57 2.80
CA GLU A 151 -1.85 13.48 1.77
C GLU A 151 -1.07 13.29 0.48
N LEU A 152 -1.72 13.27 -0.68
CA LEU A 152 -1.05 13.36 -1.98
C LEU A 152 -1.04 14.83 -2.41
N ALA A 153 0.13 15.49 -2.35
CA ALA A 153 0.26 16.85 -2.83
C ALA A 153 0.23 16.86 -4.37
N GLY A 154 -0.88 17.31 -4.95
CA GLY A 154 -1.01 17.45 -6.39
C GLY A 154 -0.25 18.66 -6.91
N GLU A 155 0.83 18.43 -7.67
CA GLU A 155 1.25 19.29 -8.79
C GLU A 155 2.33 18.57 -9.63
N MET A 156 1.94 18.02 -10.78
CA MET A 156 2.88 17.78 -11.89
C MET A 156 2.96 19.06 -12.73
N THR A 157 3.76 20.02 -12.31
CA THR A 157 4.28 21.02 -13.26
C THR A 157 5.59 20.49 -13.82
N ASN A 158 5.57 20.04 -15.08
CA ASN A 158 6.78 19.94 -15.89
C ASN A 158 7.47 21.31 -15.87
N ILE A 159 8.62 21.41 -15.18
CA ILE A 159 9.58 22.49 -15.43
C ILE A 159 10.50 21.95 -16.53
N PRO A 160 10.41 22.45 -17.77
CA PRO A 160 11.30 22.04 -18.83
C PRO A 160 12.72 22.53 -18.52
N CYS A 161 13.69 21.72 -18.91
CA CYS A 161 14.93 22.26 -19.46
C CYS A 161 14.84 22.11 -20.97
#